data_AF-A0AAV7NN46-F1
#
_entry.id   AF-A0AAV7NN46-F1
#
_cell.length_a   1.000
_cell.length_b   1.000
_cell.length_c   1.000
_cell.angle_alpha   90.00
_cell.angle_beta   90.00
_cell.angle_gamma   90.00
#
_symmetry.space_group_name_H-M   'P 1'
#
loop_
_entity.id
_entity.type
_entity.pdbx_description
1 polymer ?
#
loop_
_entity_poly.entity_id
_entity_poly.type
_entity_poly.pdbx_seq_one_letter_code
_entity_poly.pdbx_strand_id
1 'polypeptide(L)'
;MQNVTAPPFFLSDPGEPVIKWKKWKKIFENYARVCGTNLSGERKQALLLHCLGGEGQEVLENLPPLSQADQRGLNEYEICARQLDLHYLPKISTIVERYHFGLREQGKEESVEEYITALRKLASSCKFGALVEERIRDQFVLRCCSDKVREELWLKDEPPLDEVVSIAKRVEHMLKCVGELSKAHKEDKRVVWRLELSDYRRMNVRKHTGLFISHDAGRSGLPLPRGVGMQAIRDIKTCN
;
A
#
# COMPACT_ATOMS: atom_id res chain seq x y z
N MET A 1 -1.43 -40.51 9.76
CA MET A 1 -0.62 -39.57 8.94
C MET A 1 -1.57 -38.50 8.46
N GLN A 2 -1.36 -37.22 8.82
CA GLN A 2 -2.20 -36.15 8.28
C GLN A 2 -1.99 -36.08 6.76
N ASN A 3 -3.07 -36.06 5.98
CA ASN A 3 -3.04 -35.96 4.52
C ASN A 3 -2.56 -34.56 4.12
N VAL A 4 -1.24 -34.35 4.13
CA VAL A 4 -0.62 -33.14 3.60
C VAL A 4 -0.50 -33.29 2.10
N THR A 5 -1.18 -32.42 1.36
CA THR A 5 -1.09 -32.40 -0.10
C THR A 5 0.33 -32.05 -0.53
N ALA A 6 0.91 -32.89 -1.39
CA ALA A 6 2.20 -32.61 -2.00
C ALA A 6 2.15 -31.33 -2.85
N PRO A 7 3.26 -30.56 -2.93
CA PRO A 7 3.33 -29.46 -3.87
C PRO A 7 3.14 -29.99 -5.29
N PRO A 8 2.57 -29.17 -6.20
CA PRO A 8 2.58 -29.52 -7.61
C PRO A 8 4.03 -29.71 -8.06
N PHE A 9 4.28 -30.60 -9.01
CA PHE A 9 5.62 -30.73 -9.58
C PHE A 9 6.11 -29.38 -10.09
N PHE A 10 7.37 -29.06 -9.82
CA PHE A 10 7.93 -27.78 -10.20
C PHE A 10 7.97 -27.63 -11.73
N LEU A 11 8.47 -28.66 -12.40
CA LEU A 11 8.63 -28.73 -13.84
C LEU A 11 8.46 -30.19 -14.30
N SER A 12 7.24 -30.53 -14.72
CA SER A 12 6.91 -31.85 -15.26
C SER A 12 7.26 -31.99 -16.74
N ASP A 13 7.09 -30.89 -17.49
CA ASP A 13 7.20 -30.84 -18.94
C ASP A 13 8.22 -29.74 -19.35
N PRO A 14 8.88 -29.88 -20.50
CA PRO A 14 9.79 -28.86 -21.02
C PRO A 14 9.11 -27.49 -21.15
N GLY A 15 9.76 -26.45 -20.64
CA GLY A 15 9.27 -25.07 -20.77
C GLY A 15 9.48 -24.22 -19.52
N GLU A 16 8.65 -23.18 -19.38
CA GLU A 16 8.73 -22.29 -18.21
C GLU A 16 7.87 -22.83 -17.06
N PRO A 17 8.39 -22.87 -15.82
CA PRO A 17 7.63 -23.35 -14.68
C PRO A 17 6.41 -22.46 -14.40
N VAL A 18 5.25 -23.10 -14.20
CA VAL A 18 3.97 -22.42 -13.89
C VAL A 18 4.07 -21.54 -12.65
N ILE A 19 4.84 -21.99 -11.65
CA ILE A 19 5.11 -21.25 -10.42
C ILE A 19 6.59 -20.89 -10.38
N LYS A 20 6.91 -19.59 -10.31
CA LYS A 20 8.30 -19.12 -10.19
C LYS A 20 9.03 -19.79 -9.02
N TRP A 21 10.28 -20.20 -9.25
CA TRP A 21 11.11 -20.96 -8.31
C TRP A 21 11.07 -20.44 -6.87
N LYS A 22 11.27 -19.13 -6.66
CA LYS A 22 11.25 -18.52 -5.32
C LYS A 22 9.95 -18.80 -4.54
N LYS A 23 8.81 -18.82 -5.24
CA LYS A 23 7.50 -19.10 -4.64
C LYS A 23 7.32 -20.60 -4.43
N TRP A 24 7.66 -21.40 -5.44
CA TRP A 24 7.54 -22.86 -5.37
C TRP A 24 8.40 -23.47 -4.26
N LYS A 25 9.68 -23.05 -4.15
CA LYS A 25 10.61 -23.49 -3.11
C LYS A 25 10.06 -23.29 -1.70
N LYS A 26 9.39 -22.16 -1.44
CA LYS A 26 8.72 -21.92 -0.14
C LYS A 26 7.58 -22.90 0.13
N ILE A 27 6.78 -23.24 -0.89
CA ILE A 27 5.71 -24.23 -0.77
C ILE A 27 6.32 -25.60 -0.45
N PHE A 28 7.38 -25.97 -1.18
CA PHE A 28 8.14 -27.21 -0.92
C PHE A 28 8.75 -27.25 0.48
N GLU A 29 9.39 -26.17 0.95
CA GLU A 29 10.01 -26.11 2.28
C GLU A 29 8.97 -26.27 3.39
N ASN A 30 7.79 -25.67 3.22
CA ASN A 30 6.66 -25.87 4.13
C ASN A 30 6.18 -27.32 4.10
N TYR A 31 5.98 -27.90 2.91
CA TYR A 31 5.59 -29.30 2.75
C TYR A 31 6.58 -30.25 3.44
N ALA A 32 7.87 -30.12 3.15
CA ALA A 32 8.93 -30.92 3.75
C ALA A 32 8.95 -30.82 5.28
N ARG A 33 8.64 -29.64 5.83
CA ARG A 33 8.56 -29.43 7.29
C ARG A 33 7.41 -30.20 7.93
N VAL A 34 6.28 -30.34 7.22
CA VAL A 34 5.12 -31.09 7.73
C VAL A 34 5.28 -32.60 7.50
N CYS A 35 5.98 -33.03 6.44
CA CYS A 35 6.27 -34.44 6.19
C CYS A 35 7.13 -35.11 7.28
N GLY A 36 7.86 -34.35 8.08
CA GLY A 36 8.54 -34.86 9.26
C GLY A 36 9.42 -33.82 9.95
N THR A 37 9.40 -33.82 11.28
CA THR A 37 10.39 -33.10 12.08
C THR A 37 11.74 -33.82 11.93
N ASN A 38 12.76 -33.13 11.40
CA ASN A 38 14.12 -33.63 11.18
C ASN A 38 14.31 -34.65 10.03
N LEU A 39 13.84 -34.32 8.82
CA LEU A 39 14.32 -35.01 7.62
C LEU A 39 15.84 -34.83 7.49
N SER A 40 16.57 -35.94 7.27
CA SER A 40 18.00 -35.88 6.91
C SER A 40 18.20 -35.14 5.59
N GLY A 41 19.42 -34.65 5.34
CA GLY A 41 19.81 -34.00 4.08
C GLY A 41 19.41 -34.85 2.87
N GLU A 42 19.83 -36.11 2.86
CA GLU A 42 19.49 -37.12 1.85
C GLU A 42 17.97 -37.31 1.66
N ARG A 43 17.19 -37.46 2.74
CA ARG A 43 15.73 -37.67 2.62
C ARG A 43 15.03 -36.44 2.08
N LYS A 44 15.47 -35.25 2.51
CA LYS A 44 14.92 -33.97 2.02
C LYS A 44 15.32 -33.72 0.57
N GLN A 45 16.52 -34.15 0.16
CA GLN A 45 16.97 -34.13 -1.22
C GLN A 45 16.12 -35.06 -2.09
N ALA A 46 15.91 -36.32 -1.68
CA ALA A 46 15.06 -37.26 -2.40
C ALA A 46 13.62 -36.72 -2.57
N LEU A 47 13.08 -36.08 -1.53
CA LEU A 47 11.78 -35.42 -1.59
C LEU A 47 11.77 -34.23 -2.55
N LEU A 48 12.85 -33.42 -2.57
CA LEU A 48 13.01 -32.33 -3.53
C LEU A 48 13.02 -32.85 -4.96
N LEU A 49 13.85 -33.86 -5.26
CA LEU A 49 13.95 -34.47 -6.59
C LEU A 49 12.59 -35.01 -7.06
N HIS A 50 11.89 -35.75 -6.19
CA HIS A 50 10.54 -36.21 -6.49
C HIS A 50 9.60 -35.04 -6.83
N CYS A 51 9.60 -33.98 -6.03
CA CYS A 51 8.73 -32.82 -6.24
C CYS A 51 9.19 -31.92 -7.41
N LEU A 52 10.42 -32.03 -7.91
CA LEU A 52 10.86 -31.27 -9.08
C LEU A 52 10.13 -31.71 -10.37
N GLY A 53 9.75 -32.98 -10.47
CA GLY A 53 9.29 -33.58 -11.73
C GLY A 53 10.45 -34.04 -12.61
N GLY A 54 10.15 -34.77 -13.68
CA GLY A 54 11.16 -35.36 -14.57
C GLY A 54 12.07 -34.31 -15.22
N GLU A 55 11.46 -33.30 -15.85
CA GLU A 55 12.20 -32.19 -16.48
C GLU A 55 13.03 -31.41 -15.43
N GLY A 56 12.46 -31.17 -14.24
CA GLY A 56 13.17 -30.47 -13.18
C GLY A 56 14.42 -31.22 -12.67
N GLN A 57 14.39 -32.56 -12.68
CA GLN A 57 15.56 -33.40 -12.36
C GLN A 57 16.61 -33.36 -13.48
N GLU A 58 16.19 -33.48 -14.74
CA GLU A 58 17.08 -33.38 -15.90
C GLU A 58 17.81 -32.04 -15.94
N VAL A 59 17.12 -30.94 -15.63
CA VAL A 59 17.77 -29.62 -15.50
C VAL A 59 18.86 -29.67 -14.42
N LEU A 60 18.56 -30.18 -13.22
CA LEU A 60 19.51 -30.23 -12.11
C LEU A 60 20.76 -31.06 -12.45
N GLU A 61 20.58 -32.21 -13.10
CA GLU A 61 21.69 -33.08 -13.52
C GLU A 61 22.62 -32.40 -14.53
N ASN A 62 22.06 -31.54 -15.39
CA ASN A 62 22.81 -30.78 -16.39
C ASN A 62 23.41 -29.46 -15.85
N LEU A 63 23.12 -29.07 -14.60
CA LEU A 63 23.72 -27.87 -14.01
C LEU A 63 25.19 -28.09 -13.67
N PRO A 64 26.04 -27.04 -13.79
CA PRO A 64 27.41 -27.13 -13.33
C PRO A 64 27.44 -27.42 -11.82
N PRO A 65 28.34 -28.30 -11.35
CA PRO A 65 28.50 -28.58 -9.94
C PRO A 65 29.02 -27.32 -9.21
N LEU A 66 28.62 -27.16 -7.95
CA LEU A 66 29.17 -26.11 -7.08
C LEU A 66 30.66 -26.35 -6.85
N SER A 67 31.43 -25.29 -6.61
CA SER A 67 32.83 -25.43 -6.20
C SER A 67 32.94 -26.13 -4.84
N GLN A 68 34.08 -26.78 -4.54
CA GLN A 68 34.28 -27.40 -3.23
C GLN A 68 34.15 -26.40 -2.06
N ALA A 69 34.55 -25.14 -2.28
CA ALA A 69 34.38 -24.08 -1.30
C ALA A 69 32.90 -23.76 -1.04
N ASP A 70 32.07 -23.75 -2.09
CA ASP A 70 30.63 -23.47 -2.00
C ASP A 70 29.83 -24.64 -1.40
N GLN A 71 30.35 -25.87 -1.46
CA GLN A 71 29.72 -27.05 -0.85
C GLN A 71 30.05 -27.20 0.64
N ARG A 72 31.08 -26.49 1.14
CA ARG A 72 31.61 -26.71 2.48
C ARG A 72 30.56 -26.41 3.56
N GLY A 73 30.22 -27.43 4.36
CA GLY A 73 29.26 -27.33 5.45
C GLY A 73 27.79 -27.39 5.01
N LEU A 74 27.53 -27.64 3.73
CA LEU A 74 26.19 -27.88 3.20
C LEU A 74 25.90 -29.38 3.16
N ASN A 75 24.64 -29.76 3.42
CA ASN A 75 24.15 -31.11 3.15
C ASN A 75 23.68 -31.29 1.69
N GLU A 76 23.31 -32.51 1.32
CA GLU A 76 22.94 -32.89 -0.05
C GLU A 76 21.74 -32.08 -0.59
N TYR A 77 20.73 -31.84 0.26
CA TYR A 77 19.60 -30.98 -0.10
C TYR A 77 20.05 -29.54 -0.34
N GLU A 78 20.89 -29.00 0.53
CA GLU A 78 21.37 -27.62 0.43
C GLU A 78 22.21 -27.38 -0.82
N ILE A 79 23.01 -28.37 -1.22
CA ILE A 79 23.77 -28.35 -2.48
C ILE A 79 22.82 -28.25 -3.67
N CYS A 80 21.84 -29.16 -3.79
CA CYS A 80 20.88 -29.14 -4.90
C CYS A 80 20.05 -27.85 -4.91
N ALA A 81 19.54 -27.43 -3.75
CA ALA A 81 18.74 -26.21 -3.62
C ALA A 81 19.53 -24.96 -4.02
N ARG A 82 20.84 -24.91 -3.72
CA ARG A 82 21.74 -23.82 -4.08
C ARG A 82 22.01 -23.78 -5.59
N GLN A 83 22.21 -24.92 -6.24
CA GLN A 83 22.34 -24.99 -7.71
C GLN A 83 21.08 -24.48 -8.40
N LEU A 84 19.91 -24.95 -7.95
CA LEU A 84 18.62 -24.52 -8.48
C LEU A 84 18.36 -23.03 -8.21
N ASP A 85 18.75 -22.51 -7.04
CA ASP A 85 18.70 -21.07 -6.76
C ASP A 85 19.54 -20.28 -7.75
N LEU A 86 20.77 -20.71 -8.06
CA LEU A 86 21.65 -20.02 -9.01
C LEU A 86 21.12 -20.07 -10.46
N HIS A 87 20.42 -21.14 -10.82
CA HIS A 87 19.82 -21.31 -12.14
C HIS A 87 18.53 -20.51 -12.31
N TYR A 88 17.59 -20.65 -11.37
CA TYR A 88 16.22 -20.14 -11.53
C TYR A 88 15.98 -18.78 -10.87
N LEU A 89 16.81 -18.33 -9.94
CA LEU A 89 16.70 -16.97 -9.44
C LEU A 89 17.40 -16.02 -10.42
N PRO A 90 16.73 -14.94 -10.86
CA PRO A 90 17.42 -13.91 -11.61
C PRO A 90 18.61 -13.40 -10.79
N LYS A 91 19.74 -13.14 -11.46
CA LYS A 91 20.85 -12.38 -10.87
C LYS A 91 20.39 -10.94 -10.69
N ILE A 92 19.67 -10.70 -9.61
CA ILE A 92 19.14 -9.38 -9.27
C ILE A 92 20.34 -8.50 -8.88
N SER A 93 20.57 -7.45 -9.66
CA SER A 93 21.54 -6.43 -9.32
C SER A 93 21.04 -5.65 -8.11
N THR A 94 21.75 -5.74 -7.01
CA THR A 94 21.44 -5.00 -5.78
C THR A 94 21.40 -3.49 -6.03
N ILE A 95 22.18 -3.01 -7.00
CA ILE A 95 22.20 -1.61 -7.41
C ILE A 95 20.86 -1.22 -8.05
N VAL A 96 20.33 -2.06 -8.94
CA VAL A 96 19.03 -1.81 -9.60
C VAL A 96 17.88 -1.85 -8.60
N GLU A 97 17.89 -2.78 -7.64
CA GLU A 97 16.88 -2.83 -6.59
C GLU A 97 16.92 -1.59 -5.70
N ARG A 98 18.12 -1.16 -5.30
CA ARG A 98 18.31 0.07 -4.51
C ARG A 98 17.86 1.31 -5.28
N TYR A 99 18.09 1.33 -6.59
CA TYR A 99 17.58 2.39 -7.46
C TYR A 99 16.03 2.42 -7.44
N HIS A 100 15.38 1.27 -7.63
CA HIS A 100 13.91 1.18 -7.55
C HIS A 100 13.37 1.55 -6.16
N PHE A 101 14.06 1.15 -5.09
CA PHE A 101 13.74 1.56 -3.73
C PHE A 101 13.81 3.08 -3.57
N GLY A 102 14.87 3.72 -4.07
CA GLY A 102 15.04 5.19 -4.00
C GLY A 102 14.02 5.97 -4.83
N LEU A 103 13.52 5.40 -5.92
CA LEU A 103 12.44 5.97 -6.73
C LEU A 103 11.04 5.80 -6.11
N ARG A 104 10.89 4.99 -5.08
CA ARG A 104 9.57 4.66 -4.55
C ARG A 104 9.02 5.82 -3.71
N GLU A 105 7.98 6.48 -4.22
CA GLU A 105 7.28 7.60 -3.58
C GLU A 105 5.86 7.22 -3.17
N GLN A 106 5.36 7.75 -2.05
CA GLN A 106 4.00 7.48 -1.58
C GLN A 106 2.96 8.03 -2.58
N GLY A 107 2.02 7.19 -2.98
CA GLY A 107 0.90 7.63 -3.81
C GLY A 107 -0.01 8.64 -3.10
N LYS A 108 -0.69 9.53 -3.84
CA LYS A 108 -1.59 10.53 -3.26
C LYS A 108 -2.77 9.94 -2.48
N GLU A 109 -3.22 8.75 -2.89
CA GLU A 109 -4.32 8.02 -2.27
C GLU A 109 -3.84 6.78 -1.50
N GLU A 110 -2.52 6.59 -1.42
CA GLU A 110 -1.91 5.45 -0.74
C GLU A 110 -1.78 5.74 0.75
N SER A 111 -2.32 4.86 1.59
CA SER A 111 -2.20 4.98 3.04
C SER A 111 -0.76 4.80 3.51
N VAL A 112 -0.47 5.28 4.72
CA VAL A 112 0.86 5.10 5.34
C VAL A 112 1.22 3.61 5.46
N GLU A 113 0.26 2.75 5.80
CA GLU A 113 0.45 1.30 5.93
C GLU A 113 0.86 0.62 4.63
N GLU A 114 0.15 0.95 3.55
CA GLU A 114 0.39 0.39 2.23
C GLU A 114 1.78 0.79 1.74
N TYR A 115 2.14 2.06 1.95
CA TYR A 115 3.43 2.57 1.55
C TYR A 115 4.59 1.91 2.30
N ILE A 116 4.49 1.79 3.64
CA ILE A 116 5.50 1.10 4.46
C ILE A 116 5.61 -0.38 4.04
N THR A 117 4.48 -1.04 3.79
CA THR A 117 4.46 -2.44 3.32
C THR A 117 5.18 -2.57 1.98
N ALA A 118 4.95 -1.64 1.05
CA ALA A 118 5.64 -1.61 -0.24
C ALA A 118 7.15 -1.35 -0.11
N LEU A 119 7.56 -0.42 0.77
CA LEU A 119 8.97 -0.17 1.07
C LEU A 119 9.65 -1.40 1.66
N ARG A 120 9.03 -2.08 2.63
CA ARG A 120 9.52 -3.34 3.21
C ARG A 120 9.70 -4.42 2.15
N LYS A 121 8.76 -4.52 1.21
CA LYS A 121 8.83 -5.47 0.09
C LYS A 121 10.05 -5.19 -0.81
N LEU A 122 10.28 -3.94 -1.20
CA LEU A 122 11.43 -3.55 -2.03
C LEU A 122 12.76 -3.67 -1.27
N ALA A 123 12.79 -3.32 0.01
CA ALA A 123 13.99 -3.42 0.83
C ALA A 123 14.51 -4.86 0.96
N SER A 124 13.62 -5.87 0.85
CA SER A 124 13.97 -7.29 0.95
C SER A 124 14.97 -7.79 -0.09
N SER A 125 15.06 -7.15 -1.27
CA SER A 125 16.01 -7.47 -2.34
C SER A 125 17.24 -6.54 -2.36
N CYS A 126 17.22 -5.45 -1.60
CA CYS A 126 18.27 -4.42 -1.60
C CYS A 126 19.53 -4.78 -0.82
N LYS A 127 19.50 -5.88 -0.03
CA LYS A 127 20.58 -6.32 0.86
C LYS A 127 21.11 -5.18 1.75
N PHE A 128 20.22 -4.50 2.48
CA PHE A 128 20.59 -3.45 3.44
C PHE A 128 21.18 -4.02 4.75
N GLY A 129 20.94 -5.30 5.04
CA GLY A 129 21.44 -5.92 6.28
C GLY A 129 20.78 -5.30 7.51
N ALA A 130 21.58 -4.97 8.52
CA ALA A 130 21.10 -4.40 9.78
C ALA A 130 20.43 -3.02 9.61
N LEU A 131 20.73 -2.28 8.53
CA LEU A 131 20.24 -0.93 8.29
C LEU A 131 18.88 -0.89 7.59
N VAL A 132 18.17 -2.02 7.49
CA VAL A 132 16.92 -2.08 6.71
C VAL A 132 15.85 -1.12 7.24
N GLU A 133 15.66 -1.04 8.55
CA GLU A 133 14.66 -0.15 9.16
C GLU A 133 15.04 1.32 8.99
N GLU A 134 16.33 1.66 9.16
CA GLU A 134 16.84 3.01 8.93
C GLU A 134 16.63 3.44 7.48
N ARG A 135 16.92 2.58 6.50
CA ARG A 135 16.72 2.89 5.08
C ARG A 135 15.25 3.09 4.74
N ILE A 136 14.35 2.31 5.32
CA ILE A 136 12.90 2.48 5.15
C ILE A 136 12.45 3.80 5.77
N ARG A 137 12.92 4.12 6.98
CA ARG A 137 12.64 5.39 7.66
C ARG A 137 13.07 6.58 6.81
N ASP A 138 14.32 6.60 6.38
CA ASP A 138 14.88 7.73 5.64
C ASP A 138 14.14 7.90 4.30
N GLN A 139 13.86 6.80 3.60
CA GLN A 139 13.07 6.83 2.36
C GLN A 139 11.65 7.34 2.60
N PHE A 140 11.00 6.92 3.68
CA PHE A 140 9.67 7.39 4.04
C PHE A 140 9.65 8.89 4.29
N VAL A 141 10.60 9.42 5.08
CA VAL A 141 10.71 10.87 5.35
C VAL A 141 10.94 11.65 4.06
N LEU A 142 11.80 11.15 3.17
CA LEU A 142 12.13 11.82 1.91
C LEU A 142 10.96 11.85 0.92
N ARG A 143 10.15 10.78 0.87
CA ARG A 143 9.18 10.55 -0.21
C ARG A 143 7.73 10.35 0.25
N CYS A 144 7.39 10.72 1.48
CA CYS A 144 6.01 10.80 1.93
C CYS A 144 5.25 11.89 1.16
N CYS A 145 3.95 11.67 0.93
CA CYS A 145 3.12 12.56 0.13
C CYS A 145 2.64 13.81 0.92
N SER A 146 2.70 13.76 2.25
CA SER A 146 2.18 14.81 3.14
C SER A 146 3.30 15.68 3.67
N ASP A 147 3.31 16.95 3.27
CA ASP A 147 4.29 17.93 3.77
C ASP A 147 4.18 18.10 5.29
N LYS A 148 2.96 18.05 5.86
CA LYS A 148 2.77 18.12 7.32
C LYS A 148 3.43 16.96 8.05
N VAL A 149 3.35 15.74 7.49
CA VAL A 149 4.05 14.58 8.06
C VAL A 149 5.56 14.84 8.03
N ARG A 150 6.06 15.37 6.91
CA ARG A 150 7.48 15.66 6.74
C ARG A 150 7.99 16.71 7.73
N GLU A 151 7.25 17.81 7.89
CA GLU A 151 7.56 18.90 8.84
C GLU A 151 7.62 18.40 10.29
N GLU A 152 6.62 17.62 10.73
CA GLU A 152 6.60 17.01 12.07
C GLU A 152 7.79 16.08 12.31
N LEU A 153 8.19 15.31 11.29
CA LEU A 153 9.31 14.38 11.38
C LEU A 153 10.66 15.09 11.38
N TRP A 154 10.81 16.22 10.69
CA TRP A 154 12.05 17.02 10.70
C TRP A 154 12.35 17.66 12.06
N LEU A 155 11.35 17.81 12.92
CA LEU A 155 11.52 18.33 14.28
C LEU A 155 12.00 17.26 15.28
N LYS A 156 12.05 15.99 14.88
CA LYS A 156 12.43 14.86 15.72
C LYS A 156 13.91 14.52 15.52
N ASP A 157 14.58 14.18 16.61
CA ASP A 157 15.96 13.69 16.58
C ASP A 157 15.97 12.16 16.42
N GLU A 158 16.38 11.71 15.23
CA GLU A 158 16.52 10.30 14.83
C GLU A 158 15.41 9.34 15.30
N PRO A 159 14.12 9.60 15.02
CA PRO A 159 13.04 8.73 15.49
C PRO A 159 13.17 7.31 14.92
N PRO A 160 12.85 6.25 15.68
CA PRO A 160 12.77 4.89 15.13
C PRO A 160 11.61 4.78 14.14
N LEU A 161 11.67 3.81 13.22
CA LEU A 161 10.64 3.67 12.17
C LEU A 161 9.22 3.55 12.74
N ASP A 162 9.04 2.85 13.86
CA ASP A 162 7.73 2.69 14.49
C ASP A 162 7.15 4.03 14.98
N GLU A 163 8.00 4.93 15.50
CA GLU A 163 7.55 6.27 15.88
C GLU A 163 7.17 7.08 14.64
N VAL A 164 7.97 7.01 13.57
CA VAL A 164 7.68 7.69 12.30
C VAL A 164 6.33 7.28 11.74
N VAL A 165 6.05 5.98 11.70
CA VAL A 165 4.76 5.44 11.24
C VAL A 165 3.61 5.90 12.14
N SER A 166 3.81 5.90 13.46
CA SER A 166 2.81 6.38 14.41
C SER A 166 2.48 7.87 14.21
N ILE A 167 3.49 8.72 14.04
CA ILE A 167 3.30 10.15 13.74
C ILE A 167 2.52 10.32 12.45
N ALA A 168 2.96 9.65 11.37
CA ALA A 168 2.34 9.76 10.06
C ALA A 168 0.86 9.36 10.07
N LYS A 169 0.52 8.24 10.73
CA LYS A 169 -0.87 7.80 10.92
C LYS A 169 -1.74 8.83 11.63
N ARG A 170 -1.23 9.45 12.70
CA ARG A 170 -1.99 10.46 13.46
C ARG A 170 -2.29 11.68 12.58
N VAL A 171 -1.30 12.11 11.80
CA VAL A 171 -1.47 13.24 10.86
C VAL A 171 -2.43 12.87 9.74
N GLU A 172 -2.33 11.67 9.16
CA GLU A 172 -3.25 11.16 8.14
C GLU A 172 -4.70 11.15 8.65
N HIS A 173 -4.92 10.59 9.85
CA HIS A 173 -6.23 10.58 10.49
C HIS A 173 -6.77 12.00 10.73
N MET A 174 -5.94 12.89 11.29
CA MET A 174 -6.30 14.29 11.54
C MET A 174 -6.72 15.01 10.26
N LEU A 175 -5.94 14.85 9.17
CA LEU A 175 -6.25 15.45 7.87
C LEU A 175 -7.57 14.92 7.29
N LYS A 176 -7.84 13.63 7.45
CA LYS A 176 -9.12 13.02 7.05
C LYS A 176 -10.29 13.64 7.82
N CYS A 177 -10.21 13.71 9.15
CA CYS A 177 -11.25 14.33 9.98
C CYS A 177 -11.49 15.79 9.63
N VAL A 178 -10.42 16.58 9.41
CA VAL A 178 -10.53 17.98 8.99
C VAL A 178 -11.22 18.11 7.63
N GLY A 179 -10.91 17.20 6.69
CA GLY A 179 -11.57 17.14 5.39
C GLY A 179 -13.07 16.85 5.48
N GLU A 180 -13.47 15.92 6.34
CA GLU A 180 -14.88 15.58 6.62
C GLU A 180 -15.63 16.75 7.25
N LEU A 181 -15.05 17.39 8.27
CA LEU A 181 -15.63 18.59 8.91
C LEU A 181 -15.80 19.75 7.92
N SER A 182 -14.83 19.97 7.02
CA SER A 182 -14.93 21.02 6.01
C SER A 182 -16.05 20.74 4.99
N LYS A 183 -16.24 19.48 4.59
CA LYS A 183 -17.36 19.08 3.72
C LYS A 183 -18.70 19.32 4.40
N ALA A 184 -18.83 18.89 5.66
CA ALA A 184 -20.03 19.10 6.47
C ALA A 184 -20.37 20.59 6.60
N HIS A 185 -19.38 21.44 6.89
CA HIS A 185 -19.56 22.90 6.98
C HIS A 185 -20.03 23.55 5.66
N LYS A 186 -19.50 23.08 4.52
CA LYS A 186 -19.93 23.56 3.19
C LYS A 186 -21.36 23.12 2.85
N GLU A 187 -21.76 21.93 3.30
CA GLU A 187 -23.10 21.40 3.11
C GLU A 187 -24.12 22.14 3.98
N ASP A 188 -23.81 22.38 5.24
CA ASP A 188 -24.63 23.15 6.17
C ASP A 188 -24.88 24.57 5.63
N LYS A 189 -23.82 25.26 5.21
CA LYS A 189 -23.96 26.56 4.52
C LYS A 189 -24.86 26.48 3.29
N ARG A 190 -24.72 25.44 2.45
CA ARG A 190 -25.58 25.26 1.26
C ARG A 190 -27.05 25.04 1.62
N VAL A 191 -27.33 24.33 2.71
CA VAL A 191 -28.70 24.12 3.21
C VAL A 191 -29.29 25.44 3.72
N VAL A 192 -28.54 26.19 4.53
CA VAL A 192 -28.94 27.52 5.04
C VAL A 192 -29.29 28.46 3.88
N TRP A 193 -28.38 28.60 2.91
CA TRP A 193 -28.63 29.41 1.71
C TRP A 193 -29.88 28.98 0.94
N ARG A 194 -30.14 27.67 0.82
CA ARG A 194 -31.33 27.14 0.12
C ARG A 194 -32.63 27.50 0.84
N LEU A 195 -32.63 27.41 2.18
CA LEU A 195 -33.78 27.77 3.01
C LEU A 195 -34.06 29.27 2.93
N GLU A 196 -33.05 30.12 3.11
CA GLU A 196 -33.17 31.58 2.99
C GLU A 196 -33.70 32.01 1.61
N LEU A 197 -33.20 31.40 0.53
CA LEU A 197 -33.71 31.64 -0.83
C LEU A 197 -35.16 31.20 -1.02
N SER A 198 -35.57 30.10 -0.39
CA SER A 198 -36.95 29.60 -0.46
C SER A 198 -37.93 30.49 0.32
N ASP A 199 -37.52 31.01 1.48
CA ASP A 199 -38.28 31.97 2.27
C ASP A 199 -38.39 33.30 1.53
N TYR A 200 -37.31 33.78 0.93
CA TYR A 200 -37.33 34.97 0.07
C TYR A 200 -38.29 34.81 -1.12
N ARG A 201 -38.29 33.66 -1.82
CA ARG A 201 -39.25 33.38 -2.90
C ARG A 201 -40.69 33.32 -2.40
N ARG A 202 -40.97 32.65 -1.27
CA ARG A 202 -42.31 32.61 -0.67
C ARG A 202 -42.83 34.00 -0.31
N MET A 203 -41.98 34.83 0.30
CA MET A 203 -42.33 36.21 0.64
C MET A 203 -42.63 37.05 -0.61
N ASN A 204 -41.93 36.82 -1.72
CA ASN A 204 -42.15 37.57 -2.95
C ASN A 204 -43.40 37.09 -3.72
N VAL A 205 -43.71 35.79 -3.70
CA VAL A 205 -44.96 35.24 -4.24
C VAL A 205 -46.17 35.81 -3.50
N ARG A 206 -46.13 35.86 -2.15
CA ARG A 206 -47.21 36.47 -1.34
C ARG A 206 -47.43 37.96 -1.67
N LYS A 207 -46.38 38.69 -2.05
CA LYS A 207 -46.50 40.10 -2.48
C LYS A 207 -47.14 40.24 -3.87
N HIS A 208 -46.99 39.25 -4.76
CA HIS A 208 -47.56 39.30 -6.12
C HIS A 208 -48.96 38.68 -6.22
N THR A 209 -49.36 37.81 -5.29
CA THR A 209 -50.69 37.14 -5.31
C THR A 209 -51.78 37.83 -4.48
N GLY A 210 -51.51 39.00 -3.87
CA GLY A 210 -52.57 39.85 -3.29
C GLY A 210 -53.42 39.26 -2.16
N LEU A 211 -52.94 38.25 -1.42
CA LEU A 211 -53.63 37.79 -0.19
C LEU A 211 -53.13 38.58 1.02
N PHE A 212 -53.78 39.70 1.28
CA PHE A 212 -53.66 40.47 2.52
C PHE A 212 -54.68 39.92 3.52
N ILE A 213 -54.24 39.16 4.52
CA ILE A 213 -55.04 38.94 5.74
C ILE A 213 -54.45 39.90 6.78
N SER A 214 -55.09 41.05 6.93
CA SER A 214 -54.80 42.04 7.95
C SER A 214 -55.31 41.55 9.30
N HIS A 215 -54.40 41.30 10.23
CA HIS A 215 -54.67 41.48 11.66
C HIS A 215 -53.46 42.15 12.30
N ASP A 216 -53.76 43.04 13.23
CA ASP A 216 -53.08 44.29 13.49
C ASP A 216 -51.95 44.22 14.54
N ALA A 217 -51.11 45.26 14.51
CA ALA A 217 -50.25 45.82 15.56
C ALA A 217 -48.97 45.09 16.03
N GLY A 218 -47.82 45.76 15.85
CA GLY A 218 -46.66 45.60 16.74
C GLY A 218 -45.29 45.85 16.10
N ARG A 219 -44.71 47.04 16.33
CA ARG A 219 -43.37 47.46 15.92
C ARG A 219 -42.26 46.44 16.24
N SER A 220 -41.36 46.20 15.29
CA SER A 220 -39.92 46.48 15.45
C SER A 220 -39.21 46.27 14.10
N GLY A 221 -38.48 47.29 13.66
CA GLY A 221 -37.70 47.24 12.43
C GLY A 221 -36.46 46.37 12.61
N LEU A 222 -36.22 45.47 11.65
CA LEU A 222 -34.90 44.87 11.44
C LEU A 222 -34.33 45.42 10.13
N PRO A 223 -33.07 45.87 10.11
CA PRO A 223 -32.49 46.53 8.96
C PRO A 223 -32.24 45.51 7.83
N LEU A 224 -32.43 45.96 6.59
CA LEU A 224 -31.96 45.27 5.40
C LEU A 224 -30.44 44.99 5.53
N PRO A 225 -29.95 43.80 5.13
CA PRO A 225 -28.52 43.60 5.01
C PRO A 225 -28.01 44.50 3.88
N ARG A 226 -27.25 45.54 4.24
CA ARG A 226 -26.50 46.35 3.27
C ARG A 226 -25.30 45.53 2.81
N GLY A 227 -25.23 45.31 1.50
CA GLY A 227 -23.97 45.06 0.81
C GLY A 227 -23.69 43.63 0.38
N VAL A 228 -24.37 43.17 -0.67
CA VAL A 228 -23.66 42.59 -1.83
C VAL A 228 -24.37 43.13 -3.07
N GLY A 229 -23.63 43.89 -3.89
CA GLY A 229 -24.13 44.51 -5.11
C GLY A 229 -24.73 43.48 -6.08
N MET A 230 -25.71 43.95 -6.84
CA MET A 230 -26.37 43.25 -7.96
C MET A 230 -25.37 42.87 -9.06
N GLN A 231 -24.59 41.80 -8.88
CA GLN A 231 -23.80 41.23 -9.99
C GLN A 231 -23.73 39.69 -10.00
N ALA A 232 -24.47 38.99 -9.14
CA ALA A 232 -24.43 37.52 -9.07
C ALA A 232 -25.68 36.80 -9.63
N ILE A 233 -26.33 37.38 -10.66
CA ILE A 233 -27.42 36.71 -11.40
C ILE A 233 -27.01 36.33 -12.84
N ARG A 234 -25.77 36.59 -13.28
CA ARG A 234 -25.33 36.23 -14.64
C ARG A 234 -24.62 34.89 -14.83
N ASP A 235 -24.11 34.25 -13.78
CA ASP A 235 -23.19 33.11 -14.02
C ASP A 235 -23.79 31.71 -13.79
N ILE A 236 -25.12 31.58 -13.77
CA ILE A 236 -25.80 30.27 -13.71
C ILE A 236 -26.16 29.71 -15.12
N LYS A 237 -25.77 30.39 -16.22
CA LYS A 237 -26.11 29.93 -17.59
C LYS A 237 -25.00 29.26 -18.41
N THR A 238 -23.83 28.99 -17.84
CA THR A 238 -22.77 28.27 -18.59
C THR A 238 -22.04 27.28 -17.70
N CYS A 239 -22.66 26.13 -17.46
CA CYS A 239 -21.98 24.84 -17.23
C CYS A 239 -23.03 23.73 -17.39
N ASN A 240 -23.26 23.35 -18.64
CA ASN A 240 -23.62 21.99 -19.03
C ASN A 240 -22.32 21.33 -19.53
#